data_AF-A0A452TY96-F1
#
_entry.id   AF-A0A452TY96-F1
#
_cell.length_a   1.000
_cell.length_b   1.000
_cell.length_c   1.000
_cell.angle_alpha   90.00
_cell.angle_beta   90.00
_cell.angle_gamma   90.00
#
_symmetry.space_group_name_H-M   'P 1'
#
loop_
_entity.id
_entity.type
_entity.pdbx_description
1 polymer ?
#
loop_
_entity_poly.entity_id
_entity_poly.type
_entity_poly.pdbx_seq_one_letter_code
_entity_poly.pdbx_strand_id
1 'polypeptide(L)'
;VEFNAFNIPSLESVENYYRKYSAVRRDGSFHYVHNTPFGNYSFISLDATPNPGPKRPYNFFGILDEKRMEELLLLAKESSRSNHSIWFGHYTTSTILSPSPGIRSVMSSATAYLCGHLHTLGGLMPVLHTRHLQGTLELEVGDWKDNRRYRIFAFDHDLFSFADLVFGEWPVVLITNPKSLLYSCARHEPLERLLHSTHIRVLAFSLSSVTSVTVKIDGVHLGQALHLSGPIFILKWNPRNYSNRTHNIEVIVQDSAGRSKSVHHIFSVQEDIHLRFDPLASFILLTDHCIVARVLFVVIVLLQLTILVTFRHRGYPEHKGSPGFINLTSFSLHVLSKLNIFYYSVLLLTLYTALGPWFVGEITKGKLGCCFSFGMFVDGHFLQGSLTFVVGILQLAFFNIPLMAYLCWSLLQRCFGHNFRSHLHQGKYLKIIPVHLLMLLLYIWQIYSCYFLHMTYGALAFFFSPLRTWLTLLTPVIIRCVWTLNSTELGTFIAQLKSHLSS
;
A
#
# COMPACT_ATOMS: atom_id res chain seq x y z
N VAL A 1 12.98 13.57 8.13
CA VAL A 1 13.51 12.28 8.59
C VAL A 1 13.27 11.27 7.49
N GLU A 2 14.33 10.74 6.86
CA GLU A 2 14.20 9.74 5.80
C GLU A 2 14.76 8.41 6.32
N PHE A 3 13.86 7.51 6.72
CA PHE A 3 14.20 6.14 7.13
C PHE A 3 13.88 5.19 5.97
N ASN A 4 14.86 4.94 5.11
CA ASN A 4 14.73 3.97 4.02
C ASN A 4 15.96 3.03 4.02
N ALA A 5 15.81 1.80 4.50
CA ALA A 5 16.84 0.76 4.36
C ALA A 5 16.70 0.01 3.03
N PHE A 6 16.77 0.74 1.92
CA PHE A 6 16.79 0.09 0.61
C PHE A 6 18.15 -0.56 0.38
N ASN A 7 18.17 -1.90 0.32
CA ASN A 7 19.39 -2.66 0.06
C ASN A 7 20.51 -2.39 1.09
N ILE A 8 20.15 -2.19 2.36
CA ILE A 8 21.12 -1.96 3.44
C ILE A 8 21.30 -3.28 4.21
N PRO A 9 22.51 -3.87 4.23
CA PRO A 9 22.72 -5.20 4.80
C PRO A 9 22.69 -5.23 6.33
N SER A 10 23.01 -4.11 6.98
CA SER A 10 22.88 -3.96 8.43
C SER A 10 22.83 -2.49 8.82
N LEU A 11 22.30 -2.20 10.02
CA LEU A 11 22.36 -0.86 10.61
C LEU A 11 23.80 -0.36 10.84
N GLU A 12 24.76 -1.27 10.94
CA GLU A 12 26.19 -0.95 11.09
C GLU A 12 26.91 -0.73 9.75
N SER A 13 26.22 -0.95 8.63
CA SER A 13 26.80 -0.78 7.29
C SER A 13 27.27 0.66 7.06
N VAL A 14 28.38 0.81 6.34
CA VAL A 14 28.86 2.10 5.82
C VAL A 14 27.86 2.78 4.87
N GLU A 15 26.93 1.98 4.32
CA GLU A 15 25.84 2.45 3.46
C GLU A 15 24.64 2.98 4.26
N ASN A 16 24.62 2.80 5.58
CA ASN A 16 23.65 3.45 6.47
C ASN A 16 24.00 4.94 6.61
N TYR A 17 23.59 5.72 5.62
CA TYR A 17 23.77 7.16 5.59
C TYR A 17 22.99 7.89 6.69
N TYR A 18 21.93 7.31 7.23
CA TYR A 18 21.20 7.89 8.35
C TYR A 18 22.13 8.06 9.58
N ARG A 19 22.92 7.04 9.90
CA ARG A 19 23.89 7.10 11.01
C ARG A 19 24.93 8.23 10.84
N LYS A 20 25.31 8.53 9.59
CA LYS A 20 26.32 9.56 9.27
C LYS A 20 25.75 10.98 9.22
N TYR A 21 24.58 11.16 8.61
CA TYR A 21 24.05 12.50 8.27
C TYR A 21 22.84 12.92 9.10
N SER A 22 22.19 12.01 9.85
CA SER A 22 21.11 12.43 10.75
C SER A 22 21.66 13.26 11.91
N ALA A 23 20.81 14.14 12.46
CA ALA A 23 21.16 14.91 13.65
C ALA A 23 21.28 14.02 14.90
N VAL A 24 20.47 12.96 14.98
CA VAL A 24 20.38 12.07 16.14
C VAL A 24 21.49 11.00 16.13
N ARG A 25 21.97 10.58 14.95
CA ARG A 25 23.06 9.61 14.75
C ARG A 25 22.91 8.29 15.53
N ARG A 26 21.66 7.91 15.82
CA ARG A 26 21.30 6.69 16.56
C ARG A 26 20.19 5.96 15.80
N ASP A 27 20.27 4.64 15.78
CA ASP A 27 19.23 3.78 15.20
C ASP A 27 18.05 3.57 16.18
N GLY A 28 16.90 3.21 15.62
CA GLY A 28 15.71 2.89 16.38
C GLY A 28 14.86 4.11 16.76
N SER A 29 13.76 3.80 17.43
CA SER A 29 12.82 4.79 17.93
C SER A 29 13.41 5.62 19.08
N PHE A 30 12.98 6.88 19.15
CA PHE A 30 13.40 7.80 20.20
C PHE A 30 12.27 8.76 20.56
N HIS A 31 12.42 9.40 21.71
CA HIS A 31 11.48 10.37 22.25
C HIS A 31 12.22 11.68 22.59
N TYR A 32 11.67 12.79 22.12
CA TYR A 32 12.12 14.13 22.44
C TYR A 32 10.96 14.91 23.08
N VAL A 33 11.22 15.58 24.20
CA VAL A 33 10.23 16.44 24.85
C VAL A 33 10.66 17.89 24.70
N HIS A 34 9.81 18.70 24.08
CA HIS A 34 9.96 20.13 24.05
C HIS A 34 9.25 20.74 25.27
N ASN A 35 10.04 21.19 26.25
CA ASN A 35 9.53 21.82 27.46
C ASN A 35 9.34 23.32 27.23
N THR A 36 8.17 23.83 27.62
CA THR A 36 7.86 25.26 27.60
C THR A 36 7.29 25.66 28.96
N PRO A 37 7.28 26.96 29.31
CA PRO A 37 6.65 27.42 30.56
C PRO A 37 5.15 27.10 30.67
N PHE A 38 4.48 26.83 29.55
CA PHE A 38 3.03 26.62 29.47
C PHE A 38 2.62 25.17 29.17
N GLY A 39 3.58 24.27 28.97
CA GLY A 39 3.28 22.88 28.65
C GLY A 39 4.44 22.11 28.05
N ASN A 40 4.26 20.80 27.94
CA ASN A 40 5.24 19.88 27.39
C ASN A 40 4.69 19.22 26.12
N TYR A 41 5.52 19.13 25.08
CA TYR A 41 5.15 18.56 23.80
C TYR A 41 6.10 17.42 23.45
N SER A 42 5.56 16.21 23.37
CA SER A 42 6.31 15.01 23.06
C SER A 42 6.40 14.77 21.55
N PHE A 43 7.57 14.40 21.08
CA PHE A 43 7.86 14.01 19.71
C PHE A 43 8.47 12.60 19.71
N ILE A 44 7.73 11.63 19.20
CA ILE A 44 8.15 10.23 19.16
C ILE A 44 8.47 9.83 17.71
N SER A 45 9.72 9.43 17.49
CA SER A 45 10.16 8.88 16.21
C SER A 45 9.86 7.38 16.16
N LEU A 46 9.11 6.96 15.15
CA LEU A 46 8.82 5.56 14.85
C LEU A 46 9.79 5.01 13.79
N ASP A 47 10.64 4.07 14.18
CA ASP A 47 11.53 3.34 13.27
C ASP A 47 10.99 1.93 13.00
N ALA A 48 10.29 1.79 11.87
CA ALA A 48 9.82 0.51 11.35
C ALA A 48 10.74 -0.03 10.24
N THR A 49 11.98 0.45 10.12
CA THR A 49 12.88 0.03 9.06
C THR A 49 13.34 -1.42 9.26
N PRO A 50 13.21 -2.30 8.24
CA PRO A 50 13.67 -3.68 8.35
C PRO A 50 15.19 -3.75 8.43
N ASN A 51 15.69 -4.70 9.23
CA ASN A 51 17.11 -5.01 9.35
C ASN A 51 17.31 -6.53 9.29
N PRO A 52 17.94 -7.09 8.24
CA PRO A 52 18.48 -6.39 7.08
C PRO A 52 17.40 -5.77 6.17
N GLY A 53 17.77 -4.73 5.43
CA GLY A 53 16.92 -4.06 4.45
C GLY A 53 16.99 -4.74 3.07
N PRO A 54 15.91 -5.38 2.57
CA PRO A 54 15.96 -6.11 1.31
C PRO A 54 16.01 -5.18 0.09
N LYS A 55 16.35 -5.74 -1.06
CA LYS A 55 16.22 -5.08 -2.36
C LYS A 55 14.75 -4.89 -2.73
N ARG A 56 14.50 -3.98 -3.69
CA ARG A 56 13.15 -3.81 -4.27
C ARG A 56 12.69 -5.10 -4.95
N PRO A 57 11.39 -5.39 -5.01
CA PRO A 57 10.30 -4.59 -4.47
C PRO A 57 9.93 -4.98 -3.02
N TYR A 58 10.58 -5.97 -2.41
CA TYR A 58 10.18 -6.54 -1.11
C TYR A 58 10.52 -5.68 0.12
N ASN A 59 11.02 -4.46 -0.09
CA ASN A 59 11.34 -3.48 0.94
C ASN A 59 10.26 -2.38 1.11
N PHE A 60 9.08 -2.60 0.54
CA PHE A 60 7.98 -1.64 0.60
C PHE A 60 7.37 -1.53 2.01
N PHE A 61 7.31 -2.61 2.79
CA PHE A 61 6.70 -2.58 4.11
C PHE A 61 7.73 -2.38 5.22
N GLY A 62 7.37 -1.58 6.21
CA GLY A 62 8.06 -1.52 7.50
C GLY A 62 7.72 -2.72 8.38
N ILE A 63 8.62 -3.09 9.28
CA ILE A 63 8.45 -4.22 10.19
C ILE A 63 8.81 -3.77 11.61
N LEU A 64 7.88 -4.01 12.54
CA LEU A 64 8.07 -3.89 13.98
C LEU A 64 7.95 -5.28 14.59
N ASP A 65 9.01 -5.75 15.23
CA ASP A 65 8.99 -6.98 16.02
C ASP A 65 8.41 -6.71 17.42
N GLU A 66 8.26 -7.78 18.21
CA GLU A 66 7.73 -7.69 19.57
C GLU A 66 8.55 -6.75 20.45
N LYS A 67 9.88 -6.84 20.38
CA LYS A 67 10.79 -5.98 21.15
C LYS A 67 10.61 -4.50 20.81
N ARG A 68 10.56 -4.13 19.53
CA ARG A 68 10.34 -2.74 19.10
C ARG A 68 8.95 -2.24 19.51
N MET A 69 7.94 -3.12 19.46
CA MET A 69 6.59 -2.77 19.93
C MET A 69 6.56 -2.51 21.44
N GLU A 70 7.28 -3.29 22.24
CA GLU A 70 7.45 -3.05 23.68
C GLU A 70 8.17 -1.72 23.96
N GLU A 71 9.24 -1.42 23.23
CA GLU A 71 9.94 -0.13 23.33
C GLU A 71 9.00 1.04 23.01
N LEU A 72 8.20 0.94 21.94
CA LEU A 72 7.22 1.97 21.57
C LEU A 72 6.10 2.15 22.60
N LEU A 73 5.66 1.06 23.25
CA LEU A 73 4.70 1.13 24.34
C LEU A 73 5.26 1.89 25.54
N LEU A 74 6.55 1.73 25.85
CA LEU A 74 7.22 2.51 26.90
C LEU A 74 7.26 4.00 26.54
N LEU A 75 7.67 4.35 25.31
CA LEU A 75 7.68 5.74 24.84
C LEU A 75 6.27 6.36 24.86
N ALA A 76 5.25 5.60 24.46
CA ALA A 76 3.86 6.04 24.54
C ALA A 76 3.47 6.38 25.99
N LYS A 77 3.81 5.51 26.94
CA LYS A 77 3.55 5.72 28.37
C LYS A 77 4.31 6.93 28.93
N GLU A 78 5.56 7.14 28.53
CA GLU A 78 6.37 8.30 28.93
C GLU A 78 5.77 9.62 28.42
N SER A 79 5.20 9.62 27.21
CA SER A 79 4.54 10.79 26.64
C SER A 79 3.20 11.16 27.27
N SER A 80 2.59 10.28 28.08
CA SER A 80 1.26 10.49 28.69
C SER A 80 1.14 11.76 29.56
N ARG A 81 2.28 12.31 30.03
CA ARG A 81 2.32 13.52 30.86
C ARG A 81 2.47 14.82 30.04
N SER A 82 2.62 14.72 28.73
CA SER A 82 2.70 15.88 27.84
C SER A 82 1.32 16.39 27.47
N ASN A 83 1.19 17.69 27.19
CA ASN A 83 -0.03 18.29 26.65
C ASN A 83 -0.41 17.61 25.33
N HIS A 84 0.59 17.37 24.47
CA HIS A 84 0.42 16.66 23.21
C HIS A 84 1.56 15.68 22.97
N SER A 85 1.27 14.65 22.17
CA SER A 85 2.28 13.82 21.54
C SER A 85 2.09 13.79 20.03
N ILE A 86 3.18 14.07 19.32
CA ILE A 86 3.30 13.94 17.87
C ILE A 86 4.19 12.75 17.58
N TRP A 87 3.65 11.78 16.87
CA TRP A 87 4.42 10.66 16.37
C TRP A 87 4.85 10.97 14.94
N PHE A 88 6.02 10.52 14.53
CA PHE A 88 6.46 10.65 13.15
C PHE A 88 7.31 9.48 12.71
N GLY A 89 7.16 9.08 11.46
CA GLY A 89 7.85 7.91 10.90
C GLY A 89 7.85 7.95 9.38
N HIS A 90 8.55 7.01 8.75
CA HIS A 90 8.55 6.94 7.28
C HIS A 90 7.24 6.35 6.74
N TYR A 91 6.89 5.14 7.19
CA TYR A 91 5.80 4.34 6.66
C TYR A 91 4.41 4.82 7.14
N THR A 92 3.39 4.68 6.30
CA THR A 92 2.01 4.76 6.77
C THR A 92 1.69 3.55 7.64
N THR A 93 0.71 3.64 8.53
CA THR A 93 0.34 2.51 9.39
C THR A 93 -0.20 1.32 8.59
N SER A 94 -0.80 1.55 7.41
CA SER A 94 -1.22 0.50 6.47
C SER A 94 -0.05 -0.24 5.79
N THR A 95 1.16 0.30 5.87
CA THR A 95 2.39 -0.28 5.31
C THR A 95 3.39 -0.73 6.38
N ILE A 96 2.93 -0.90 7.62
CA ILE A 96 3.72 -1.43 8.75
C ILE A 96 3.15 -2.78 9.18
N LEU A 97 4.01 -3.80 9.22
CA LEU A 97 3.73 -5.04 9.92
C LEU A 97 4.05 -4.87 11.41
N SER A 98 3.06 -5.09 12.26
CA SER A 98 3.25 -5.04 13.72
C SER A 98 2.42 -6.13 14.40
N PRO A 99 2.97 -6.80 15.44
CA PRO A 99 2.21 -7.74 16.24
C PRO A 99 1.11 -7.04 17.04
N SER A 100 0.17 -7.82 17.57
CA SER A 100 -0.88 -7.34 18.47
C SER A 100 -0.27 -6.58 19.66
N PRO A 101 -0.81 -5.42 20.09
CA PRO A 101 -2.12 -4.84 19.72
C PRO A 101 -2.11 -4.02 18.42
N GLY A 102 -0.98 -3.94 17.73
CA GLY A 102 -0.79 -3.15 16.51
C GLY A 102 -0.41 -1.70 16.79
N ILE A 103 0.35 -1.12 15.87
CA ILE A 103 0.97 0.21 16.04
C ILE A 103 -0.04 1.36 16.24
N ARG A 104 -1.22 1.29 15.62
CA ARG A 104 -2.30 2.28 15.81
C ARG A 104 -2.82 2.31 17.25
N SER A 105 -2.89 1.15 17.91
CA SER A 105 -3.30 1.07 19.31
C SER A 105 -2.25 1.71 20.22
N VAL A 106 -0.97 1.48 19.95
CA VAL A 106 0.15 2.05 20.72
C VAL A 106 0.15 3.58 20.66
N MET A 107 -0.07 4.17 19.47
CA MET A 107 -0.11 5.62 19.30
C MET A 107 -1.47 6.26 19.59
N SER A 108 -2.42 5.54 20.20
CA SER A 108 -3.82 5.98 20.31
C SER A 108 -4.06 7.26 21.12
N SER A 109 -3.09 7.68 21.95
CA SER A 109 -3.10 8.94 22.69
C SER A 109 -2.42 10.09 21.95
N ALA A 110 -1.92 9.85 20.73
CA ALA A 110 -1.25 10.87 19.94
C ALA A 110 -2.25 11.82 19.28
N THR A 111 -1.89 13.09 19.22
CA THR A 111 -2.65 14.09 18.47
C THR A 111 -2.55 13.82 16.97
N ALA A 112 -1.34 13.52 16.49
CA ALA A 112 -1.11 13.15 15.10
C ALA A 112 0.09 12.21 14.93
N TYR A 113 0.00 11.35 13.92
CA TYR A 113 1.08 10.60 13.30
C TYR A 113 1.41 11.23 11.94
N LEU A 114 2.62 11.76 11.83
CA LEU A 114 3.15 12.39 10.62
C LEU A 114 3.99 11.38 9.85
N CYS A 115 3.53 10.99 8.66
CA CYS A 115 4.16 9.95 7.86
C CYS A 115 4.38 10.37 6.40
N GLY A 116 5.04 9.49 5.64
CA GLY A 116 5.27 9.65 4.20
C GLY A 116 5.05 8.31 3.49
N HIS A 117 6.07 7.87 2.75
CA HIS A 117 6.18 6.55 2.10
C HIS A 117 5.26 6.30 0.89
N LEU A 118 4.04 6.81 0.87
CA LEU A 118 3.13 6.65 -0.28
C LEU A 118 3.27 7.76 -1.33
N HIS A 119 3.95 8.86 -0.98
CA HIS A 119 4.21 9.98 -1.89
C HIS A 119 2.91 10.53 -2.49
N THR A 120 1.82 10.62 -1.70
CA THR A 120 0.48 10.95 -2.21
C THR A 120 0.05 10.12 -3.44
N LEU A 121 0.45 8.84 -3.48
CA LEU A 121 0.33 7.94 -4.64
C LEU A 121 0.98 8.49 -5.92
N GLY A 122 2.20 9.02 -5.79
CA GLY A 122 2.90 9.72 -6.87
C GLY A 122 2.23 11.03 -7.27
N GLY A 123 1.59 11.72 -6.33
CA GLY A 123 0.83 12.97 -6.57
C GLY A 123 -0.61 12.79 -7.04
N LEU A 124 -1.06 11.56 -7.34
CA LEU A 124 -2.42 11.28 -7.81
C LEU A 124 -3.49 11.55 -6.75
N MET A 125 -3.12 11.48 -5.46
CA MET A 125 -4.00 11.74 -4.33
C MET A 125 -3.42 12.83 -3.43
N PRO A 126 -3.61 14.12 -3.76
CA PRO A 126 -2.87 15.23 -3.16
C PRO A 126 -3.11 15.43 -1.66
N VAL A 127 -4.17 14.83 -1.11
CA VAL A 127 -4.50 14.82 0.32
C VAL A 127 -4.72 13.36 0.73
N LEU A 128 -3.77 12.82 1.50
CA LEU A 128 -3.83 11.47 2.02
C LEU A 128 -3.84 11.51 3.55
N HIS A 129 -4.97 11.92 4.10
CA HIS A 129 -5.19 12.09 5.54
C HIS A 129 -6.35 11.25 6.01
N THR A 130 -6.28 10.79 7.25
CA THR A 130 -7.39 10.11 7.90
C THR A 130 -7.31 10.27 9.42
N ARG A 131 -8.25 9.62 10.13
CA ARG A 131 -8.31 9.55 11.58
C ARG A 131 -8.48 8.11 12.02
N HIS A 132 -7.65 7.68 12.97
CA HIS A 132 -7.77 6.38 13.62
C HIS A 132 -9.01 6.32 14.50
N LEU A 133 -9.46 5.11 14.85
CA LEU A 133 -10.64 4.92 15.69
C LEU A 133 -10.55 5.67 17.03
N GLN A 134 -9.35 5.76 17.61
CA GLN A 134 -9.10 6.44 18.88
C GLN A 134 -8.89 7.96 18.74
N GLY A 135 -9.01 8.53 17.54
CA GLY A 135 -8.98 9.97 17.31
C GLY A 135 -7.66 10.52 16.79
N THR A 136 -6.57 9.75 16.85
CA THR A 136 -5.26 10.16 16.32
C THR A 136 -5.35 10.42 14.82
N LEU A 137 -4.85 11.57 14.39
CA LEU A 137 -4.76 11.90 12.97
C LEU A 137 -3.61 11.14 12.32
N GLU A 138 -3.82 10.52 11.18
CA GLU A 138 -2.72 10.02 10.34
C GLU A 138 -2.63 10.88 9.09
N LEU A 139 -1.49 11.56 8.96
CA LEU A 139 -1.32 12.62 8.01
C LEU A 139 -0.10 12.32 7.15
N GLU A 140 -0.31 11.61 6.04
CA GLU A 140 0.74 11.41 5.04
C GLU A 140 0.99 12.74 4.31
N VAL A 141 2.25 13.09 4.15
CA VAL A 141 2.65 14.24 3.32
C VAL A 141 3.34 13.72 2.07
N GLY A 142 2.97 14.29 0.93
CA GLY A 142 3.63 14.00 -0.34
C GLY A 142 5.13 14.27 -0.26
N ASP A 143 5.88 13.78 -1.23
CA ASP A 143 7.33 13.79 -1.11
C ASP A 143 7.98 15.11 -1.53
N TRP A 144 9.17 15.31 -0.99
CA TRP A 144 10.02 16.45 -1.32
C TRP A 144 10.71 16.32 -2.68
N LYS A 145 10.98 15.09 -3.15
CA LYS A 145 11.86 14.81 -4.28
C LYS A 145 11.23 15.28 -5.60
N ASP A 146 10.02 14.81 -5.86
CA ASP A 146 9.29 14.96 -7.11
C ASP A 146 8.13 15.95 -6.93
N ASN A 147 7.34 15.82 -5.86
CA ASN A 147 6.17 16.67 -5.61
C ASN A 147 6.48 17.97 -4.85
N ARG A 148 7.71 18.13 -4.32
CA ARG A 148 8.18 19.33 -3.59
C ARG A 148 7.28 19.73 -2.41
N ARG A 149 6.66 18.74 -1.76
CA ARG A 149 5.70 18.98 -0.67
C ARG A 149 6.40 19.06 0.68
N TYR A 150 5.88 19.90 1.56
CA TYR A 150 6.28 19.99 2.96
C TYR A 150 5.10 20.40 3.83
N ARG A 151 5.19 20.15 5.13
CA ARG A 151 4.15 20.52 6.10
C ARG A 151 4.69 21.53 7.10
N ILE A 152 3.88 22.53 7.42
CA ILE A 152 4.02 23.30 8.66
C ILE A 152 2.87 22.95 9.60
N PHE A 153 3.11 22.98 10.89
CA PHE A 153 2.07 22.85 11.90
C PHE A 153 2.36 23.76 13.08
N ALA A 154 1.33 24.06 13.86
CA ALA A 154 1.41 24.89 15.04
C ALA A 154 0.44 24.37 16.11
N PHE A 155 0.84 24.53 17.37
CA PHE A 155 -0.05 24.47 18.52
C PHE A 155 -0.39 25.90 18.94
N ASP A 156 -1.66 26.24 18.92
CA ASP A 156 -2.18 27.55 19.33
C ASP A 156 -3.13 27.36 20.50
N HIS A 157 -2.64 27.65 21.72
CA HIS A 157 -3.35 27.33 22.96
C HIS A 157 -3.76 25.84 23.02
N ASP A 158 -2.84 24.93 22.71
CA ASP A 158 -3.05 23.47 22.63
C ASP A 158 -4.05 23.02 21.54
N LEU A 159 -4.35 23.89 20.56
CA LEU A 159 -5.10 23.51 19.36
C LEU A 159 -4.11 23.24 18.22
N PHE A 160 -4.16 22.03 17.67
CA PHE A 160 -3.27 21.58 16.60
C PHE A 160 -3.83 21.99 15.22
N SER A 161 -3.06 22.77 14.46
CA SER A 161 -3.40 23.19 13.10
C SER A 161 -2.18 22.97 12.20
N PHE A 162 -2.40 22.59 10.95
CA PHE A 162 -1.33 22.34 9.99
C PHE A 162 -1.73 22.72 8.56
N ALA A 163 -0.73 22.86 7.69
CA ALA A 163 -0.91 23.06 6.26
C ALA A 163 0.14 22.27 5.48
N ASP A 164 -0.32 21.60 4.43
CA ASP A 164 0.54 20.98 3.42
C ASP A 164 0.75 21.95 2.27
N LEU A 165 2.01 22.15 1.92
CA LEU A 165 2.46 23.24 1.07
C LEU A 165 3.37 22.70 -0.02
N VAL A 166 3.44 23.46 -1.12
CA VAL A 166 4.36 23.21 -2.22
C VAL A 166 5.52 24.20 -2.11
N PHE A 167 6.75 23.71 -2.18
CA PHE A 167 7.94 24.57 -2.12
C PHE A 167 7.96 25.57 -3.27
N GLY A 168 8.32 26.81 -2.97
CA GLY A 168 8.36 27.91 -3.94
C GLY A 168 7.03 28.65 -4.10
N GLU A 169 5.92 28.15 -3.56
CA GLU A 169 4.66 28.89 -3.52
C GLU A 169 4.60 29.83 -2.32
N TRP A 170 4.35 31.12 -2.60
CA TRP A 170 4.24 32.18 -1.60
C TRP A 170 3.04 33.08 -1.91
N PRO A 171 2.40 33.70 -0.91
CA PRO A 171 2.62 33.53 0.54
C PRO A 171 2.19 32.15 1.08
N VAL A 172 2.80 31.75 2.20
CA VAL A 172 2.40 30.57 2.99
C VAL A 172 1.49 31.03 4.11
N VAL A 173 0.34 30.37 4.30
CA VAL A 173 -0.69 30.77 5.25
C VAL A 173 -1.17 29.57 6.05
N LEU A 174 -1.24 29.69 7.38
CA LEU A 174 -1.84 28.73 8.28
C LEU A 174 -2.81 29.44 9.23
N ILE A 175 -4.09 29.13 9.12
CA ILE A 175 -5.11 29.59 10.07
C ILE A 175 -5.02 28.71 11.32
N THR A 176 -4.58 29.27 12.44
CA THR A 176 -4.44 28.50 13.70
C THR A 176 -5.70 28.58 14.54
N ASN A 177 -6.39 29.72 14.54
CA ASN A 177 -7.65 29.92 15.24
C ASN A 177 -8.62 30.77 14.40
N PRO A 178 -9.88 30.33 14.18
CA PRO A 178 -10.43 29.02 14.54
C PRO A 178 -9.82 27.89 13.70
N LYS A 179 -9.53 26.75 14.33
CA LYS A 179 -8.97 25.59 13.66
C LYS A 179 -9.99 24.88 12.77
N SER A 180 -9.49 24.07 11.83
CA SER A 180 -10.34 23.29 10.93
C SER A 180 -11.15 22.22 11.68
N LEU A 181 -12.45 22.15 11.42
CA LEU A 181 -13.37 21.18 12.00
C LEU A 181 -13.00 19.74 11.63
N LEU A 182 -12.56 19.50 10.38
CA LEU A 182 -12.19 18.17 9.88
C LEU A 182 -11.07 17.54 10.72
N TYR A 183 -10.15 18.37 11.22
CA TYR A 183 -8.99 17.95 12.00
C TYR A 183 -9.15 18.19 13.51
N SER A 184 -10.37 18.44 13.99
CA SER A 184 -10.64 18.66 15.43
C SER A 184 -10.93 17.35 16.15
N CYS A 185 -10.32 17.12 17.32
CA CYS A 185 -10.60 15.96 18.17
C CYS A 185 -10.62 16.32 19.66
N ALA A 186 -11.80 16.36 20.27
CA ALA A 186 -11.98 16.68 21.70
C ALA A 186 -11.26 15.71 22.67
N ARG A 187 -10.92 14.50 22.21
CA ARG A 187 -10.15 13.53 23.00
C ARG A 187 -8.68 13.94 23.17
N HIS A 188 -8.14 14.67 22.19
CA HIS A 188 -6.70 14.99 22.09
C HIS A 188 -6.42 16.48 22.19
N GLU A 189 -7.45 17.32 22.24
CA GLU A 189 -7.34 18.77 22.19
C GLU A 189 -8.44 19.43 23.05
N PRO A 190 -8.15 20.53 23.76
CA PRO A 190 -9.11 21.28 24.56
C PRO A 190 -9.94 22.24 23.68
N LEU A 191 -10.89 21.68 22.92
CA LEU A 191 -11.68 22.42 21.93
C LEU A 191 -12.53 23.54 22.55
N GLU A 192 -12.88 23.43 23.83
CA GLU A 192 -13.61 24.46 24.58
C GLU A 192 -12.88 25.81 24.60
N ARG A 193 -11.55 25.82 24.40
CA ARG A 193 -10.77 27.06 24.30
C ARG A 193 -11.17 27.94 23.12
N LEU A 194 -11.77 27.37 22.07
CA LEU A 194 -12.31 28.12 20.93
C LEU A 194 -13.42 29.10 21.37
N LEU A 195 -14.27 28.70 22.32
CA LEU A 195 -15.37 29.52 22.86
C LEU A 195 -14.89 30.76 23.61
N HIS A 196 -13.67 30.70 24.15
CA HIS A 196 -13.08 31.76 24.95
C HIS A 196 -12.02 32.58 24.18
N SER A 197 -11.76 32.23 22.92
CA SER A 197 -10.77 32.93 22.11
C SER A 197 -11.21 34.33 21.72
N THR A 198 -10.38 35.33 22.00
CA THR A 198 -10.64 36.74 21.69
C THR A 198 -10.16 37.18 20.31
N HIS A 199 -9.33 36.36 19.64
CA HIS A 199 -8.73 36.71 18.35
C HIS A 199 -8.73 35.53 17.38
N ILE A 200 -9.07 35.80 16.12
CA ILE A 200 -8.63 34.98 14.98
C ILE A 200 -7.12 35.13 14.87
N ARG A 201 -6.41 34.01 14.66
CA ARG A 201 -4.94 33.99 14.58
C ARG A 201 -4.50 33.23 13.34
N VAL A 202 -3.55 33.85 12.63
CA VAL A 202 -3.02 33.37 11.36
C VAL A 202 -1.51 33.48 11.38
N LEU A 203 -0.82 32.42 10.93
CA LEU A 203 0.59 32.49 10.58
C LEU A 203 0.71 32.77 9.08
N ALA A 204 1.38 33.85 8.71
CA ALA A 204 1.64 34.23 7.33
C ALA A 204 3.14 34.44 7.10
N PHE A 205 3.68 33.74 6.12
CA PHE A 205 5.09 33.82 5.71
C PHE A 205 5.17 34.21 4.23
N SER A 206 6.10 35.09 3.89
CA SER A 206 6.44 35.37 2.50
C SER A 206 7.90 35.79 2.37
N LEU A 207 8.44 35.74 1.14
CA LEU A 207 9.78 36.26 0.84
C LEU A 207 9.84 37.79 0.91
N SER A 208 8.69 38.44 0.69
CA SER A 208 8.53 39.90 0.78
C SER A 208 7.64 40.25 1.96
N SER A 209 7.69 41.50 2.44
CA SER A 209 6.85 41.95 3.54
C SER A 209 5.37 41.73 3.24
N VAL A 210 4.65 41.03 4.12
CA VAL A 210 3.20 40.88 4.04
C VAL A 210 2.55 42.25 4.23
N THR A 211 1.76 42.69 3.26
CA THR A 211 1.11 44.01 3.24
C THR A 211 -0.31 43.97 3.79
N SER A 212 -1.02 42.87 3.59
CA SER A 212 -2.39 42.71 4.10
C SER A 212 -2.72 41.25 4.42
N VAL A 213 -3.55 41.05 5.44
CA VAL A 213 -4.12 39.75 5.84
C VAL A 213 -5.60 39.96 6.06
N THR A 214 -6.37 39.72 5.00
CA THR A 214 -7.82 39.92 4.98
C THR A 214 -8.53 38.68 5.51
N VAL A 215 -9.46 38.84 6.44
CA VAL A 215 -10.28 37.74 6.96
C VAL A 215 -11.73 37.92 6.55
N LYS A 216 -12.34 36.83 6.08
CA LYS A 216 -13.77 36.71 5.81
C LYS A 216 -14.33 35.48 6.51
N ILE A 217 -15.58 35.56 6.97
CA ILE A 217 -16.34 34.40 7.45
C ILE A 217 -17.67 34.36 6.71
N ASP A 218 -18.00 33.21 6.13
CA ASP A 218 -19.20 32.98 5.31
C ASP A 218 -19.35 34.02 4.17
N GLY A 219 -18.22 34.42 3.59
CA GLY A 219 -18.14 35.45 2.55
C GLY A 219 -18.21 36.90 3.04
N VAL A 220 -18.54 37.13 4.32
CA VAL A 220 -18.61 38.46 4.93
C VAL A 220 -17.21 38.91 5.35
N HIS A 221 -16.80 40.10 4.89
CA HIS A 221 -15.53 40.71 5.28
C HIS A 221 -15.56 41.18 6.74
N LEU A 222 -14.66 40.62 7.56
CA LEU A 222 -14.56 40.98 8.97
C LEU A 222 -13.51 42.08 9.23
N GLY A 223 -12.43 42.09 8.45
CA GLY A 223 -11.39 43.10 8.57
C GLY A 223 -10.01 42.64 8.12
N GLN A 224 -9.02 43.49 8.40
CA GLN A 224 -7.59 43.22 8.22
C GLN A 224 -6.96 42.82 9.55
N ALA A 225 -6.28 41.68 9.59
CA ALA A 225 -5.56 41.24 10.78
C ALA A 225 -4.30 42.11 11.00
N LEU A 226 -4.08 42.48 12.26
CA LEU A 226 -2.93 43.28 12.69
C LEU A 226 -1.71 42.37 12.84
N HIS A 227 -0.56 42.83 12.34
CA HIS A 227 0.72 42.17 12.60
C HIS A 227 1.09 42.29 14.08
N LEU A 228 1.35 41.16 14.74
CA LEU A 228 1.73 41.14 16.15
C LEU A 228 3.25 40.99 16.30
N SER A 229 3.80 39.88 15.80
CA SER A 229 5.23 39.59 15.84
C SER A 229 5.56 38.41 14.92
N GLY A 230 6.78 38.36 14.38
CA GLY A 230 7.21 37.27 13.50
C GLY A 230 6.19 37.04 12.36
N PRO A 231 5.72 35.80 12.14
CA PRO A 231 4.68 35.48 11.16
C PRO A 231 3.24 35.64 11.67
N ILE A 232 3.02 36.14 12.91
CA ILE A 232 1.71 36.10 13.58
C ILE A 232 0.88 37.35 13.25
N PHE A 233 -0.33 37.12 12.77
CA PHE A 233 -1.35 38.14 12.52
C PHE A 233 -2.62 37.81 13.32
N ILE A 234 -3.22 38.85 13.92
CA ILE A 234 -4.38 38.71 14.80
C ILE A 234 -5.54 39.63 14.40
N LEU A 235 -6.77 39.13 14.47
CA LEU A 235 -7.98 39.93 14.27
C LEU A 235 -8.93 39.70 15.42
N LYS A 236 -9.38 40.77 16.08
CA LYS A 236 -10.39 40.68 17.14
C LYS A 236 -11.67 40.08 16.59
N TRP A 237 -12.26 39.14 17.33
CA TRP A 237 -13.54 38.54 16.98
C TRP A 237 -14.31 38.16 18.25
N ASN A 238 -15.57 37.77 18.09
CA ASN A 238 -16.35 37.17 19.17
C ASN A 238 -16.86 35.79 18.70
N PRO A 239 -16.35 34.67 19.25
CA PRO A 239 -16.74 33.33 18.83
C PRO A 239 -18.23 33.05 19.07
N ARG A 240 -18.88 33.77 20.01
CA ARG A 240 -20.31 33.65 20.28
C ARG A 240 -21.20 34.03 19.08
N ASN A 241 -20.68 34.88 18.19
CA ASN A 241 -21.38 35.24 16.95
C ASN A 241 -21.43 34.08 15.94
N TYR A 242 -20.61 33.04 16.17
CA TYR A 242 -20.42 31.89 15.28
C TYR A 242 -20.66 30.56 16.02
N SER A 243 -21.45 30.61 17.09
CA SER A 243 -21.76 29.42 17.91
C SER A 243 -22.77 28.49 17.27
N ASN A 244 -23.39 28.86 16.15
CA ASN A 244 -24.44 28.08 15.50
C ASN A 244 -23.92 27.40 14.23
N ARG A 245 -24.09 26.07 14.12
CA ARG A 245 -23.72 25.31 12.91
C ARG A 245 -22.20 25.37 12.64
N THR A 246 -21.83 25.17 11.39
CA THR A 246 -20.47 25.25 10.87
C THR A 246 -20.31 26.50 10.01
N HIS A 247 -19.14 27.11 10.04
CA HIS A 247 -18.82 28.34 9.30
C HIS A 247 -17.58 28.13 8.42
N ASN A 248 -17.50 28.86 7.31
CA ASN A 248 -16.33 28.85 6.45
C ASN A 248 -15.49 30.11 6.67
N ILE A 249 -14.27 29.96 7.17
CA ILE A 249 -13.31 31.05 7.26
C ILE A 249 -12.44 31.08 6.01
N GLU A 250 -12.26 32.26 5.42
CA GLU A 250 -11.33 32.52 4.32
C GLU A 250 -10.34 33.60 4.75
N VAL A 251 -9.05 33.34 4.53
CA VAL A 251 -7.97 34.28 4.78
C VAL A 251 -7.19 34.52 3.50
N ILE A 252 -7.06 35.78 3.11
CA ILE A 252 -6.36 36.23 1.91
C ILE A 252 -5.16 37.05 2.34
N VAL A 253 -3.97 36.57 2.01
CA VAL A 253 -2.69 37.22 2.35
C VAL A 253 -2.07 37.79 1.09
N GLN A 254 -1.66 39.06 1.15
CA GLN A 254 -0.92 39.73 0.08
C GLN A 254 0.43 40.22 0.59
N ASP A 255 1.44 40.22 -0.28
CA ASP A 255 2.75 40.80 0.02
C ASP A 255 3.11 41.99 -0.88
N SER A 256 4.22 42.65 -0.55
CA SER A 256 4.70 43.83 -1.27
C SER A 256 5.25 43.54 -2.67
N ALA A 257 5.46 42.27 -3.03
CA ALA A 257 5.80 41.87 -4.39
C ALA A 257 4.56 41.57 -5.26
N GLY A 258 3.35 41.78 -4.72
CA GLY A 258 2.10 41.55 -5.43
C GLY A 258 1.64 40.09 -5.45
N ARG A 259 2.28 39.19 -4.70
CA ARG A 259 1.82 37.80 -4.58
C ARG A 259 0.65 37.73 -3.60
N SER A 260 -0.30 36.85 -3.88
CA SER A 260 -1.51 36.67 -3.08
C SER A 260 -1.84 35.19 -2.92
N LYS A 261 -2.26 34.78 -1.72
CA LYS A 261 -2.75 33.42 -1.44
C LYS A 261 -4.05 33.50 -0.64
N SER A 262 -5.07 32.78 -1.08
CA SER A 262 -6.30 32.54 -0.31
C SER A 262 -6.29 31.12 0.26
N VAL A 263 -6.59 30.99 1.55
CA VAL A 263 -6.76 29.71 2.25
C VAL A 263 -8.08 29.74 2.99
N HIS A 264 -8.83 28.64 2.96
CA HIS A 264 -10.10 28.53 3.64
C HIS A 264 -10.31 27.14 4.24
N HIS A 265 -11.10 27.07 5.31
CA HIS A 265 -11.61 25.81 5.84
C HIS A 265 -12.92 26.01 6.59
N ILE A 266 -13.60 24.90 6.83
CA ILE A 266 -14.77 24.86 7.71
C ILE A 266 -14.30 24.76 9.16
N PHE A 267 -14.89 25.56 10.05
CA PHE A 267 -14.74 25.47 11.49
C PHE A 267 -16.10 25.38 12.18
N SER A 268 -16.12 24.90 13.43
CA SER A 268 -17.27 25.07 14.33
C SER A 268 -16.75 25.39 15.73
N VAL A 269 -17.55 26.16 16.47
CA VAL A 269 -17.28 26.50 17.86
C VAL A 269 -17.97 25.49 18.81
N GLN A 270 -18.93 24.69 18.31
CA GLN A 270 -19.61 23.62 19.04
C GLN A 270 -19.05 22.24 18.65
N GLU A 271 -19.08 21.29 19.59
CA GLU A 271 -18.37 20.00 19.50
C GLU A 271 -19.16 18.91 18.76
N ASP A 272 -20.44 19.13 18.51
CA ASP A 272 -21.43 18.11 18.16
C ASP A 272 -21.32 17.64 16.69
N ILE A 273 -20.52 18.33 15.88
CA ILE A 273 -20.45 18.13 14.43
C ILE A 273 -19.10 17.54 14.06
N HIS A 274 -19.11 16.38 13.39
CA HIS A 274 -17.91 15.74 12.88
C HIS A 274 -17.95 15.61 11.36
N LEU A 275 -16.95 16.16 10.69
CA LEU A 275 -16.72 15.92 9.27
C LEU A 275 -15.99 14.59 9.07
N ARG A 276 -16.26 13.94 7.94
CA ARG A 276 -15.61 12.69 7.56
C ARG A 276 -14.45 12.96 6.62
N PHE A 277 -13.39 12.18 6.77
CA PHE A 277 -12.29 12.13 5.81
C PHE A 277 -12.74 11.49 4.50
N ASP A 278 -11.98 11.74 3.44
CA ASP A 278 -12.16 11.07 2.17
C ASP A 278 -12.18 9.54 2.38
N PRO A 279 -13.23 8.82 1.92
CA PRO A 279 -13.34 7.38 2.13
C PRO A 279 -12.23 6.57 1.46
N LEU A 280 -11.73 7.02 0.29
CA LEU A 280 -10.64 6.36 -0.41
C LEU A 280 -9.31 6.58 0.32
N ALA A 281 -9.04 7.80 0.80
CA ALA A 281 -7.85 8.08 1.60
C ALA A 281 -7.83 7.22 2.87
N SER A 282 -8.99 7.17 3.53
CA SER A 282 -9.19 6.36 4.73
C SER A 282 -9.05 4.86 4.44
N PHE A 283 -9.57 4.38 3.31
CA PHE A 283 -9.35 2.99 2.88
C PHE A 283 -7.86 2.68 2.67
N ILE A 284 -7.12 3.57 2.00
CA ILE A 284 -5.68 3.39 1.73
C ILE A 284 -4.87 3.38 3.03
N LEU A 285 -5.16 4.27 3.98
CA LEU A 285 -4.39 4.44 5.21
C LEU A 285 -4.81 3.51 6.35
N LEU A 286 -6.09 3.12 6.42
CA LEU A 286 -6.62 2.31 7.52
C LEU A 286 -6.70 0.82 7.21
N THR A 287 -6.69 0.40 5.93
CA THR A 287 -6.71 -1.02 5.60
C THR A 287 -5.35 -1.65 5.84
N ASP A 288 -5.32 -2.82 6.48
CA ASP A 288 -4.12 -3.65 6.53
C ASP A 288 -3.98 -4.41 5.20
N HIS A 289 -3.35 -3.76 4.22
CA HIS A 289 -3.21 -4.31 2.86
C HIS A 289 -2.41 -5.61 2.84
N CYS A 290 -1.49 -5.80 3.78
CA CYS A 290 -0.74 -7.06 3.87
C CYS A 290 -1.63 -8.21 4.31
N ILE A 291 -2.45 -8.01 5.35
CA ILE A 291 -3.39 -9.05 5.81
C ILE A 291 -4.38 -9.37 4.70
N VAL A 292 -4.95 -8.36 4.03
CA VAL A 292 -5.88 -8.55 2.91
C VAL A 292 -5.22 -9.35 1.78
N ALA A 293 -4.01 -8.97 1.35
CA ALA A 293 -3.27 -9.69 0.32
C ALA A 293 -2.95 -11.13 0.74
N ARG A 294 -2.57 -11.36 2.00
CA ARG A 294 -2.31 -12.70 2.54
C ARG A 294 -3.56 -13.58 2.49
N VAL A 295 -4.70 -13.08 2.97
CA VAL A 295 -5.98 -13.81 2.96
C VAL A 295 -6.38 -14.12 1.53
N LEU A 296 -6.33 -13.12 0.63
CA LEU A 296 -6.68 -13.31 -0.78
C LEU A 296 -5.78 -14.34 -1.46
N PHE A 297 -4.47 -14.29 -1.23
CA PHE A 297 -3.52 -15.27 -1.74
C PHE A 297 -3.88 -16.70 -1.28
N VAL A 298 -4.11 -16.88 0.02
CA VAL A 298 -4.49 -18.19 0.58
C VAL A 298 -5.81 -18.68 -0.01
N VAL A 299 -6.82 -17.82 -0.13
CA VAL A 299 -8.12 -18.17 -0.72
C VAL A 299 -7.97 -18.60 -2.18
N ILE A 300 -7.19 -17.89 -3.00
CA ILE A 300 -6.94 -18.26 -4.40
C ILE A 300 -6.27 -19.63 -4.49
N VAL A 301 -5.23 -19.87 -3.68
CA VAL A 301 -4.52 -21.16 -3.64
C VAL A 301 -5.47 -22.29 -3.23
N LEU A 302 -6.23 -22.11 -2.14
CA LEU A 302 -7.17 -23.12 -1.66
C LEU A 302 -8.29 -23.39 -2.67
N LEU A 303 -8.81 -22.36 -3.34
CA LEU A 303 -9.81 -22.51 -4.39
C LEU A 303 -9.25 -23.35 -5.55
N GLN A 304 -8.05 -23.02 -6.03
CA GLN A 304 -7.42 -23.76 -7.13
C GLN A 304 -7.16 -25.23 -6.75
N LEU A 305 -6.64 -25.49 -5.55
CA LEU A 305 -6.44 -26.85 -5.05
C LEU A 305 -7.76 -27.61 -4.93
N THR A 306 -8.79 -26.97 -4.39
CA THR A 306 -10.13 -27.56 -4.23
C THR A 306 -10.72 -27.95 -5.57
N ILE A 307 -10.63 -27.08 -6.58
CA ILE A 307 -11.08 -27.38 -7.96
C ILE A 307 -10.33 -28.61 -8.49
N LEU A 308 -8.99 -28.61 -8.45
CA LEU A 308 -8.18 -29.72 -8.98
C LEU A 308 -8.49 -31.06 -8.30
N VAL A 309 -8.54 -31.07 -6.96
CA VAL A 309 -8.82 -32.28 -6.17
C VAL A 309 -10.25 -32.76 -6.39
N THR A 310 -11.22 -31.85 -6.46
CA THR A 310 -12.63 -32.22 -6.70
C THR A 310 -12.78 -32.89 -8.07
N PHE A 311 -12.24 -32.29 -9.14
CA PHE A 311 -12.33 -32.88 -10.49
C PHE A 311 -11.55 -34.20 -10.61
N ARG A 312 -10.45 -34.36 -9.86
CA ARG A 312 -9.70 -35.62 -9.79
C ARG A 312 -10.55 -36.77 -9.26
N HIS A 313 -11.32 -36.54 -8.21
CA HIS A 313 -12.11 -37.59 -7.54
C HIS A 313 -13.54 -37.70 -8.06
N ARG A 314 -14.07 -36.65 -8.71
CA ARG A 314 -15.39 -36.69 -9.32
C ARG A 314 -15.43 -37.75 -10.42
N GLY A 315 -16.53 -38.49 -10.46
CA GLY A 315 -16.90 -39.33 -11.60
C GLY A 315 -17.11 -38.49 -12.86
N TYR A 316 -17.44 -39.16 -13.97
CA TYR A 316 -17.74 -38.45 -15.21
C TYR A 316 -18.89 -37.44 -14.98
N PRO A 317 -18.78 -36.19 -15.44
CA PRO A 317 -19.88 -35.24 -15.35
C PRO A 317 -20.99 -35.66 -16.33
N GLU A 318 -22.05 -36.31 -15.83
CA GLU A 318 -23.29 -36.50 -16.60
C GLU A 318 -23.97 -35.13 -16.74
N HIS A 319 -23.74 -34.45 -17.85
CA HIS A 319 -24.38 -33.17 -18.15
C HIS A 319 -25.46 -33.43 -19.19
N LYS A 320 -26.72 -33.35 -18.76
CA LYS A 320 -27.89 -33.42 -19.64
C LYS A 320 -28.19 -32.00 -20.14
N GLY A 321 -28.01 -31.74 -21.43
CA GLY A 321 -28.35 -30.46 -22.07
C GLY A 321 -27.28 -29.95 -23.04
N SER A 322 -27.61 -28.87 -23.75
CA SER A 322 -26.73 -28.32 -24.80
C SER A 322 -25.33 -27.97 -24.26
N PRO A 323 -24.27 -28.18 -25.04
CA PRO A 323 -22.89 -27.96 -24.60
C PRO A 323 -22.60 -26.46 -24.55
N GLY A 324 -23.03 -25.82 -23.46
CA GLY A 324 -22.67 -24.43 -23.13
C GLY A 324 -21.21 -24.32 -22.68
N PHE A 325 -20.67 -23.10 -22.71
CA PHE A 325 -19.28 -22.80 -22.34
C PHE A 325 -18.87 -23.38 -20.97
N ILE A 326 -19.78 -23.37 -19.99
CA ILE A 326 -19.56 -23.93 -18.65
C ILE A 326 -19.35 -25.45 -18.70
N ASN A 327 -20.17 -26.16 -19.50
CA ASN A 327 -20.08 -27.62 -19.64
C ASN A 327 -18.78 -28.03 -20.32
N LEU A 328 -18.36 -27.33 -21.38
CA LEU A 328 -17.07 -27.60 -22.04
C LEU A 328 -15.87 -27.29 -21.11
N THR A 329 -15.96 -26.22 -20.32
CA THR A 329 -14.91 -25.87 -19.36
C THR A 329 -14.80 -26.93 -18.27
N SER A 330 -15.93 -27.37 -17.70
CA SER A 330 -16.02 -28.48 -16.75
C SER A 330 -15.43 -29.77 -17.33
N PHE A 331 -15.79 -30.11 -18.57
CA PHE A 331 -15.22 -31.27 -19.27
C PHE A 331 -13.71 -31.14 -19.45
N SER A 332 -13.21 -29.97 -19.86
CA SER A 332 -11.79 -29.73 -20.06
C SER A 332 -10.96 -29.86 -18.77
N LEU A 333 -11.52 -29.40 -17.65
CA LEU A 333 -10.95 -29.59 -16.30
C LEU A 333 -10.98 -31.05 -15.88
N HIS A 334 -12.06 -31.76 -16.20
CA HIS A 334 -12.15 -33.20 -15.96
C HIS A 334 -11.02 -33.94 -16.70
N VAL A 335 -10.83 -33.70 -18.00
CA VAL A 335 -9.74 -34.31 -18.78
C VAL A 335 -8.37 -33.99 -18.17
N LEU A 336 -8.08 -32.72 -17.88
CA LEU A 336 -6.81 -32.31 -17.25
C LEU A 336 -6.59 -33.04 -15.92
N SER A 337 -7.62 -33.15 -15.09
CA SER A 337 -7.52 -33.76 -13.76
C SER A 337 -7.28 -35.28 -13.81
N LYS A 338 -7.70 -35.98 -14.86
CA LYS A 338 -7.52 -37.44 -14.99
C LYS A 338 -6.17 -37.81 -15.58
N LEU A 339 -5.58 -36.93 -16.39
CA LEU A 339 -4.25 -37.14 -16.96
C LEU A 339 -3.15 -36.78 -15.96
N ASN A 340 -2.41 -37.78 -15.48
CA ASN A 340 -1.42 -37.64 -14.40
C ASN A 340 -0.39 -36.53 -14.65
N ILE A 341 0.19 -36.46 -15.85
CA ILE A 341 1.22 -35.47 -16.18
C ILE A 341 0.70 -34.04 -15.95
N PHE A 342 -0.49 -33.71 -16.46
CA PHE A 342 -1.05 -32.36 -16.35
C PHE A 342 -1.59 -32.08 -14.95
N TYR A 343 -2.28 -33.04 -14.33
CA TYR A 343 -2.78 -32.91 -12.96
C TYR A 343 -1.64 -32.62 -11.98
N TYR A 344 -0.60 -33.48 -11.94
CA TYR A 344 0.51 -33.31 -11.02
C TYR A 344 1.35 -32.07 -11.35
N SER A 345 1.49 -31.69 -12.62
CA SER A 345 2.18 -30.44 -12.99
C SER A 345 1.49 -29.21 -12.42
N VAL A 346 0.17 -29.09 -12.58
CA VAL A 346 -0.59 -27.93 -12.08
C VAL A 346 -0.71 -27.97 -10.55
N LEU A 347 -0.91 -29.16 -9.96
CA LEU A 347 -0.94 -29.34 -8.51
C LEU A 347 0.40 -28.91 -7.88
N LEU A 348 1.51 -29.43 -8.41
CA LEU A 348 2.86 -29.09 -7.94
C LEU A 348 3.13 -27.60 -8.12
N LEU A 349 2.79 -27.00 -9.26
CA LEU A 349 2.96 -25.58 -9.48
C LEU A 349 2.19 -24.74 -8.44
N THR A 350 0.96 -25.13 -8.12
CA THR A 350 0.11 -24.43 -7.14
C THR A 350 0.71 -24.54 -5.73
N LEU A 351 1.06 -25.75 -5.29
CA LEU A 351 1.69 -25.99 -3.99
C LEU A 351 3.05 -25.31 -3.87
N TYR A 352 3.87 -25.37 -4.93
CA TYR A 352 5.19 -24.76 -4.97
C TYR A 352 5.12 -23.24 -4.93
N THR A 353 4.13 -22.63 -5.59
CA THR A 353 3.90 -21.19 -5.50
C THR A 353 3.58 -20.77 -4.07
N ALA A 354 2.87 -21.59 -3.30
CA ALA A 354 2.55 -21.31 -1.91
C ALA A 354 3.70 -21.60 -0.95
N LEU A 355 4.39 -22.72 -1.09
CA LEU A 355 5.31 -23.26 -0.07
C LEU A 355 6.77 -23.29 -0.49
N GLY A 356 7.05 -23.37 -1.78
CA GLY A 356 8.41 -23.55 -2.31
C GLY A 356 9.22 -22.25 -2.33
N PRO A 357 10.56 -22.35 -2.32
CA PRO A 357 11.42 -21.19 -2.55
C PRO A 357 11.24 -20.72 -3.99
N TRP A 358 10.82 -19.48 -4.15
CA TRP A 358 10.62 -18.85 -5.46
C TRP A 358 11.94 -18.64 -6.17
N PHE A 359 12.94 -18.18 -5.41
CA PHE A 359 14.33 -18.06 -5.86
C PHE A 359 15.30 -18.02 -4.68
N VAL A 360 16.58 -18.29 -4.97
CA VAL A 360 17.73 -18.13 -4.07
C VAL A 360 18.71 -17.14 -4.70
N GLY A 361 19.06 -16.07 -3.99
CA GLY A 361 19.86 -15.00 -4.56
C GLY A 361 20.31 -13.97 -3.54
N GLU A 362 20.88 -12.87 -4.03
CA GLU A 362 21.36 -11.77 -3.20
C GLU A 362 20.20 -10.86 -2.79
N ILE A 363 19.59 -11.15 -1.64
CA ILE A 363 18.40 -10.46 -1.10
C ILE A 363 18.73 -9.03 -0.65
N THR A 364 19.92 -8.83 -0.10
CA THR A 364 20.50 -7.53 0.23
C THR A 364 22.00 -7.56 -0.09
N LYS A 365 22.64 -6.40 -0.18
CA LYS A 365 24.01 -6.28 -0.68
C LYS A 365 24.97 -7.22 0.07
N GLY A 366 25.63 -8.10 -0.68
CA GLY A 366 26.59 -9.07 -0.17
C GLY A 366 26.00 -10.22 0.65
N LYS A 367 24.67 -10.34 0.77
CA LYS A 367 24.01 -11.37 1.58
C LYS A 367 23.05 -12.20 0.75
N LEU A 368 23.33 -13.50 0.70
CA LEU A 368 22.48 -14.48 0.05
C LEU A 368 21.29 -14.85 0.95
N GLY A 369 20.19 -15.21 0.31
CA GLY A 369 18.97 -15.63 0.97
C GLY A 369 17.99 -16.29 0.01
N CYS A 370 16.85 -16.70 0.55
CA CYS A 370 15.79 -17.37 -0.19
C CYS A 370 14.45 -16.63 0.01
N CYS A 371 13.70 -16.51 -1.07
CA CYS A 371 12.41 -15.82 -1.10
C CYS A 371 11.27 -16.83 -1.24
N PHE A 372 10.22 -16.66 -0.44
CA PHE A 372 9.00 -17.45 -0.43
C PHE A 372 7.77 -16.54 -0.54
N SER A 373 6.59 -17.13 -0.69
CA SER A 373 5.32 -16.38 -0.62
C SER A 373 5.12 -15.69 0.73
N PHE A 374 5.57 -16.33 1.81
CA PHE A 374 5.33 -15.92 3.19
C PHE A 374 6.49 -15.16 3.83
N GLY A 375 7.57 -14.89 3.10
CA GLY A 375 8.69 -14.09 3.61
C GLY A 375 10.02 -14.41 2.94
N MET A 376 11.09 -13.81 3.48
CA MET A 376 12.46 -14.02 3.01
C MET A 376 13.35 -14.41 4.19
N PHE A 377 14.27 -15.34 3.96
CA PHE A 377 15.34 -15.63 4.91
C PHE A 377 16.65 -15.07 4.36
N VAL A 378 17.35 -14.28 5.16
CA VAL A 378 18.61 -13.66 4.78
C VAL A 378 19.44 -13.39 6.04
N ASP A 379 20.71 -13.80 6.02
CA ASP A 379 21.67 -13.56 7.11
C ASP A 379 21.20 -14.04 8.50
N GLY A 380 20.46 -15.16 8.56
CA GLY A 380 19.89 -15.69 9.81
C GLY A 380 18.62 -14.99 10.28
N HIS A 381 18.16 -13.96 9.58
CA HIS A 381 16.93 -13.23 9.86
C HIS A 381 15.78 -13.69 8.95
N PHE A 382 14.58 -13.78 9.53
CA PHE A 382 13.34 -13.98 8.78
C PHE A 382 12.60 -12.64 8.64
N LEU A 383 12.47 -12.18 7.40
CA LEU A 383 11.67 -11.01 7.05
C LEU A 383 10.27 -11.48 6.68
N GLN A 384 9.30 -11.15 7.53
CA GLN A 384 7.92 -11.57 7.34
C GLN A 384 7.37 -11.11 5.98
N GLY A 385 6.65 -12.02 5.31
CA GLY A 385 6.05 -11.78 4.00
C GLY A 385 5.08 -10.61 4.01
N SER A 386 5.32 -9.69 3.08
CA SER A 386 4.55 -8.48 2.86
C SER A 386 4.11 -8.40 1.39
N LEU A 387 4.87 -7.69 0.57
CA LEU A 387 4.65 -7.59 -0.88
C LEU A 387 4.84 -8.94 -1.60
N THR A 388 5.47 -9.92 -0.95
CA THR A 388 5.57 -11.30 -1.46
C THR A 388 4.18 -11.86 -1.76
N PHE A 389 3.17 -11.64 -0.91
CA PHE A 389 1.81 -12.09 -1.19
C PHE A 389 1.20 -11.45 -2.43
N VAL A 390 1.45 -10.15 -2.64
CA VAL A 390 0.99 -9.44 -3.85
C VAL A 390 1.65 -10.01 -5.10
N VAL A 391 2.97 -10.20 -5.08
CA VAL A 391 3.70 -10.84 -6.18
C VAL A 391 3.19 -12.27 -6.44
N GLY A 392 2.80 -12.99 -5.41
CA GLY A 392 2.21 -14.34 -5.49
C GLY A 392 0.83 -14.33 -6.14
N ILE A 393 -0.02 -13.37 -5.77
CA ILE A 393 -1.33 -13.16 -6.43
C ILE A 393 -1.12 -12.85 -7.91
N LEU A 394 -0.18 -11.95 -8.25
CA LEU A 394 0.13 -11.64 -9.64
C LEU A 394 0.63 -12.89 -10.39
N GLN A 395 1.49 -13.70 -9.79
CA GLN A 395 1.94 -14.97 -10.39
C GLN A 395 0.76 -15.93 -10.66
N LEU A 396 -0.17 -16.06 -9.71
CA LEU A 396 -1.34 -16.92 -9.86
C LEU A 396 -2.27 -16.40 -10.95
N ALA A 397 -2.60 -15.11 -10.91
CA ALA A 397 -3.58 -14.47 -11.79
C ALA A 397 -3.08 -14.29 -13.23
N PHE A 398 -1.81 -13.92 -13.42
CA PHE A 398 -1.24 -13.64 -14.75
C PHE A 398 -0.53 -14.84 -15.37
N PHE A 399 -0.23 -15.91 -14.61
CA PHE A 399 0.49 -17.04 -15.19
C PHE A 399 -0.07 -18.41 -14.79
N ASN A 400 -0.15 -18.77 -13.52
CA ASN A 400 -0.48 -20.15 -13.14
C ASN A 400 -1.92 -20.53 -13.55
N ILE A 401 -2.91 -19.68 -13.26
CA ILE A 401 -4.32 -19.91 -13.62
C ILE A 401 -4.52 -19.82 -15.15
N PRO A 402 -3.99 -18.79 -15.85
CA PRO A 402 -4.03 -18.76 -17.31
C PRO A 402 -3.38 -19.96 -17.99
N LEU A 403 -2.22 -20.43 -17.49
CA LEU A 403 -1.56 -21.62 -18.01
C LEU A 403 -2.46 -22.85 -17.84
N MET A 404 -3.04 -23.06 -16.65
CA MET A 404 -4.00 -24.15 -16.42
C MET A 404 -5.18 -24.06 -17.39
N ALA A 405 -5.79 -22.88 -17.55
CA ALA A 405 -6.90 -22.68 -18.47
C ALA A 405 -6.50 -22.95 -19.93
N TYR A 406 -5.31 -22.54 -20.34
CA TYR A 406 -4.78 -22.81 -21.67
C TYR A 406 -4.49 -24.31 -21.91
N LEU A 407 -3.99 -25.03 -20.89
CA LEU A 407 -3.81 -26.49 -20.96
C LEU A 407 -5.15 -27.20 -21.07
N CYS A 408 -6.15 -26.82 -20.26
CA CYS A 408 -7.52 -27.32 -20.37
C CYS A 408 -8.10 -27.09 -21.76
N TRP A 409 -8.01 -25.86 -22.27
CA TRP A 409 -8.50 -25.52 -23.61
C TRP A 409 -7.78 -26.32 -24.70
N SER A 410 -6.46 -26.46 -24.61
CA SER A 410 -5.67 -27.26 -25.56
C SER A 410 -6.07 -28.73 -25.54
N LEU A 411 -6.26 -29.33 -24.35
CA LEU A 411 -6.76 -30.70 -24.19
C LEU A 411 -8.16 -30.87 -24.78
N LEU A 412 -9.04 -29.89 -24.59
CA LEU A 412 -10.37 -29.89 -25.20
C LEU A 412 -10.27 -29.90 -26.74
N GLN A 413 -9.40 -29.10 -27.33
CA GLN A 413 -9.16 -29.13 -28.78
C GLN A 413 -8.62 -30.48 -29.26
N ARG A 414 -7.76 -31.12 -28.46
CA ARG A 414 -7.30 -32.50 -28.73
C ARG A 414 -8.47 -33.50 -28.71
N CYS A 415 -9.42 -33.36 -27.76
CA CYS A 415 -10.63 -34.19 -27.73
C CYS A 415 -11.55 -33.97 -28.94
N PHE A 416 -11.55 -32.77 -29.54
CA PHE A 416 -12.21 -32.52 -30.82
C PHE A 416 -11.48 -33.13 -32.03
N GLY A 417 -10.32 -33.76 -31.83
CA GLY A 417 -9.52 -34.39 -32.88
C GLY A 417 -8.54 -33.45 -33.56
N HIS A 418 -8.31 -32.25 -33.02
CA HIS A 418 -7.37 -31.30 -33.60
C HIS A 418 -5.93 -31.60 -33.17
N ASN A 419 -4.98 -31.35 -34.08
CA ASN A 419 -3.58 -31.17 -33.75
C ASN A 419 -3.24 -29.68 -33.91
N PHE A 420 -2.09 -29.23 -33.40
CA PHE A 420 -1.77 -27.80 -33.38
C PHE A 420 -1.88 -27.13 -34.76
N ARG A 421 -1.38 -27.79 -35.81
CA ARG A 421 -1.44 -27.28 -37.19
C ARG A 421 -2.87 -27.29 -37.74
N SER A 422 -3.61 -28.39 -37.57
CA SER A 422 -4.98 -28.48 -38.07
C SER A 422 -5.93 -27.54 -37.33
N HIS A 423 -5.66 -27.27 -36.04
CA HIS A 423 -6.40 -26.29 -35.27
C HIS A 423 -6.21 -24.87 -35.81
N LEU A 424 -4.96 -24.48 -36.11
CA LEU A 424 -4.66 -23.18 -36.70
C LEU A 424 -5.33 -23.02 -38.06
N HIS A 425 -5.38 -24.07 -38.91
CA HIS A 425 -5.89 -23.97 -40.27
C HIS A 425 -7.42 -24.04 -40.44
N GLN A 426 -8.20 -24.13 -39.34
CA GLN A 426 -9.62 -24.48 -39.38
C GLN A 426 -10.59 -23.35 -39.81
N GLY A 427 -10.12 -22.29 -40.47
CA GLY A 427 -10.95 -21.17 -40.96
C GLY A 427 -11.59 -20.28 -39.88
N LYS A 428 -11.50 -20.66 -38.59
CA LYS A 428 -12.00 -19.91 -37.42
C LYS A 428 -10.90 -19.05 -36.75
N TYR A 429 -9.99 -18.51 -37.55
CA TYR A 429 -8.80 -17.76 -37.10
C TYR A 429 -9.14 -16.65 -36.10
N LEU A 430 -10.24 -15.91 -36.33
CA LEU A 430 -10.69 -14.80 -35.49
C LEU A 430 -11.07 -15.22 -34.05
N LYS A 431 -11.35 -16.51 -33.80
CA LYS A 431 -11.66 -17.03 -32.46
C LYS A 431 -10.47 -17.72 -31.77
N ILE A 432 -9.52 -18.23 -32.56
CA ILE A 432 -8.41 -19.07 -32.07
C ILE A 432 -7.14 -18.25 -31.83
N ILE A 433 -6.78 -17.37 -32.77
CA ILE A 433 -5.57 -16.54 -32.68
C ILE A 433 -5.55 -15.69 -31.40
N PRO A 434 -6.66 -15.05 -30.95
CA PRO A 434 -6.63 -14.24 -29.73
C PRO A 434 -6.22 -15.02 -28.48
N VAL A 435 -6.61 -16.30 -28.35
CA VAL A 435 -6.26 -17.15 -27.20
C VAL A 435 -4.76 -17.44 -27.16
N HIS A 436 -4.18 -17.80 -28.31
CA HIS A 436 -2.74 -18.03 -28.41
C HIS A 436 -1.94 -16.72 -28.23
N LEU A 437 -2.41 -15.61 -28.77
CA LEU A 437 -1.77 -14.30 -28.60
C LEU A 437 -1.80 -13.86 -27.13
N LEU A 438 -2.94 -14.02 -26.44
CA LEU A 438 -3.04 -13.73 -25.02
C LEU A 438 -2.04 -14.57 -24.20
N MET A 439 -1.99 -15.88 -24.45
CA MET A 439 -1.05 -16.75 -23.75
C MET A 439 0.41 -16.41 -24.10
N LEU A 440 0.70 -16.01 -25.34
CA LEU A 440 2.03 -15.53 -25.72
C LEU A 440 2.42 -14.26 -24.95
N LEU A 441 1.50 -13.30 -24.81
CA LEU A 441 1.73 -12.07 -24.02
C LEU A 441 2.00 -12.38 -22.55
N LEU A 442 1.23 -13.28 -21.94
CA LEU A 442 1.46 -13.73 -20.56
C LEU A 442 2.78 -14.50 -20.40
N TYR A 443 3.18 -15.26 -21.42
CA TYR A 443 4.48 -15.93 -21.44
C TYR A 443 5.65 -14.94 -21.60
N ILE A 444 5.50 -13.91 -22.43
CA ILE A 444 6.48 -12.81 -22.52
C ILE A 444 6.59 -12.07 -21.18
N TRP A 445 5.47 -11.83 -20.50
CA TRP A 445 5.47 -11.25 -19.15
C TRP A 445 6.25 -12.14 -18.16
N GLN A 446 6.07 -13.46 -18.20
CA GLN A 446 6.83 -14.40 -17.38
C GLN A 446 8.34 -14.36 -17.71
N ILE A 447 8.73 -14.28 -18.99
CA ILE A 447 10.14 -14.11 -19.40
C ILE A 447 10.70 -12.78 -18.85
N TYR A 448 9.95 -11.69 -19.01
CA TYR A 448 10.35 -10.38 -18.49
C TYR A 448 10.54 -10.40 -16.97
N SER A 449 9.71 -11.15 -16.23
CA SER A 449 9.88 -11.34 -14.79
C SER A 449 11.21 -12.05 -14.43
N CYS A 450 11.73 -12.92 -15.30
CA CYS A 450 13.04 -13.55 -15.13
C CYS A 450 14.17 -12.54 -15.33
N TYR A 451 14.04 -11.67 -16.35
CA TYR A 451 14.98 -10.56 -16.57
C TYR A 451 15.00 -9.59 -15.37
N PHE A 452 13.83 -9.19 -14.89
CA PHE A 452 13.72 -8.34 -13.70
C PHE A 452 14.38 -8.98 -12.47
N LEU A 453 14.17 -10.29 -12.26
CA LEU A 453 14.80 -11.04 -11.19
C LEU A 453 16.34 -11.02 -11.31
N HIS A 454 16.86 -11.23 -12.53
CA HIS A 454 18.31 -11.18 -12.79
C HIS A 454 18.90 -9.81 -12.45
N MET A 455 18.28 -8.74 -12.96
CA MET A 455 18.76 -7.37 -12.75
C MET A 455 18.77 -6.96 -11.29
N THR A 456 17.88 -7.53 -10.48
CA THR A 456 17.70 -7.13 -9.09
C THR A 456 18.46 -8.01 -8.11
N TYR A 457 18.36 -9.33 -8.26
CA TYR A 457 18.88 -10.33 -7.31
C TYR A 457 20.10 -11.11 -7.84
N GLY A 458 20.58 -10.74 -9.03
CA GLY A 458 21.81 -11.26 -9.63
C GLY A 458 21.65 -12.55 -10.42
N ALA A 459 22.78 -13.05 -10.94
CA ALA A 459 22.83 -14.27 -11.74
C ALA A 459 22.38 -15.51 -10.96
N LEU A 460 22.72 -15.61 -9.67
CA LEU A 460 22.30 -16.74 -8.84
C LEU A 460 20.78 -16.85 -8.77
N ALA A 461 20.08 -15.73 -8.52
CA ALA A 461 18.62 -15.69 -8.52
C ALA A 461 18.04 -16.10 -9.87
N PHE A 462 18.64 -15.64 -10.97
CA PHE A 462 18.19 -16.02 -12.30
C PHE A 462 18.27 -17.54 -12.53
N PHE A 463 19.37 -18.19 -12.17
CA PHE A 463 19.52 -19.64 -12.39
C PHE A 463 18.81 -20.50 -11.34
N PHE A 464 18.78 -20.09 -10.08
CA PHE A 464 18.11 -20.77 -8.97
C PHE A 464 16.76 -20.13 -8.65
N SER A 465 15.88 -20.10 -9.65
CA SER A 465 14.52 -19.59 -9.51
C SER A 465 13.50 -20.57 -10.08
N PRO A 466 13.04 -21.54 -9.28
CA PRO A 466 12.09 -22.55 -9.73
C PRO A 466 10.76 -21.96 -10.22
N LEU A 467 10.26 -20.92 -9.55
CA LEU A 467 8.98 -20.29 -9.90
C LEU A 467 9.08 -19.31 -11.10
N ARG A 468 10.30 -18.88 -11.45
CA ARG A 468 10.55 -18.03 -12.62
C ARG A 468 11.21 -18.83 -13.73
N THR A 469 12.53 -18.84 -13.79
CA THR A 469 13.32 -19.41 -14.88
C THR A 469 12.98 -20.87 -15.18
N TRP A 470 12.90 -21.75 -14.17
CA TRP A 470 12.63 -23.17 -14.44
C TRP A 470 11.20 -23.37 -14.97
N LEU A 471 10.23 -22.67 -14.39
CA LEU A 471 8.84 -22.67 -14.87
C LEU A 471 8.74 -22.12 -16.31
N THR A 472 9.48 -21.07 -16.65
CA THR A 472 9.55 -20.53 -18.00
C THR A 472 10.06 -21.58 -18.99
N LEU A 473 11.13 -22.32 -18.65
CA LEU A 473 11.67 -23.38 -19.49
C LEU A 473 10.73 -24.59 -19.60
N LEU A 474 10.04 -24.95 -18.52
CA LEU A 474 9.14 -26.10 -18.47
C LEU A 474 7.80 -25.84 -19.20
N THR A 475 7.37 -24.59 -19.28
CA THR A 475 6.05 -24.23 -19.85
C THR A 475 5.91 -24.65 -21.33
N PRO A 476 6.84 -24.34 -22.25
CA PRO A 476 6.79 -24.84 -23.63
C PRO A 476 6.80 -26.36 -23.72
N VAL A 477 7.49 -27.04 -22.80
CA VAL A 477 7.55 -28.51 -22.76
C VAL A 477 6.17 -29.08 -22.42
N ILE A 478 5.51 -28.58 -21.38
CA ILE A 478 4.16 -29.03 -20.99
C ILE A 478 3.15 -28.73 -22.10
N ILE A 479 3.21 -27.53 -22.71
CA ILE A 479 2.34 -27.16 -23.83
C ILE A 479 2.55 -28.12 -25.01
N ARG A 480 3.81 -28.41 -25.37
CA ARG A 480 4.14 -29.38 -26.41
C ARG A 480 3.57 -30.75 -26.08
N CYS A 481 3.72 -31.23 -24.85
CA CYS A 481 3.18 -32.50 -24.39
C CYS A 481 1.66 -32.61 -24.59
N VAL A 482 0.88 -31.53 -24.35
CA VAL A 482 -0.56 -31.54 -24.65
C VAL A 482 -0.82 -31.77 -26.14
N TRP A 483 -0.12 -31.02 -27.00
CA TRP A 483 -0.35 -31.06 -28.44
C TRP A 483 0.17 -32.34 -29.11
N THR A 484 1.10 -33.05 -28.48
CA THR A 484 1.66 -34.33 -28.96
C THR A 484 1.14 -35.55 -28.20
N LEU A 485 0.20 -35.39 -27.27
CA LEU A 485 -0.37 -36.50 -26.48
C LEU A 485 -0.98 -37.56 -27.39
N ASN A 486 -0.76 -38.84 -27.10
CA ASN A 486 -1.24 -39.93 -27.96
C ASN A 486 -2.77 -39.98 -27.97
N SER A 487 -3.37 -40.13 -29.16
CA SER A 487 -4.83 -40.12 -29.32
C SER A 487 -5.51 -41.29 -28.60
N THR A 488 -4.78 -42.38 -28.35
CA THR A 488 -5.29 -43.55 -27.60
C THR A 488 -5.57 -43.21 -26.13
N GLU A 489 -4.72 -42.40 -25.49
CA GLU A 489 -4.90 -41.94 -24.10
C GLU A 489 -6.11 -41.01 -23.94
N LEU A 490 -6.51 -40.35 -25.03
CA LEU A 490 -7.69 -39.49 -25.10
C LEU A 490 -8.95 -40.24 -25.56
N GLY A 491 -8.85 -41.50 -25.98
CA GLY A 491 -9.93 -42.21 -26.67
C GLY A 491 -11.24 -42.27 -25.88
N THR A 492 -11.15 -42.53 -24.58
CA THR A 492 -12.31 -42.56 -23.66
C THR A 492 -12.97 -41.19 -23.54
N PHE A 493 -12.18 -40.12 -23.43
CA PHE A 493 -12.68 -38.74 -23.37
C PHE A 493 -13.28 -38.27 -24.70
N ILE A 494 -12.71 -38.68 -25.84
CA ILE A 494 -13.25 -38.38 -27.17
C ILE A 494 -14.63 -39.03 -27.33
N ALA A 495 -14.78 -40.29 -26.93
CA ALA A 495 -16.06 -40.99 -26.96
C ALA A 495 -17.11 -40.31 -26.07
N GLN A 496 -16.71 -39.93 -24.86
CA GLN A 496 -17.55 -39.18 -23.91
C GLN A 496 -17.99 -37.82 -24.46
N LEU A 497 -17.07 -37.04 -25.05
CA LEU A 497 -17.38 -35.75 -25.66
C LEU A 497 -18.36 -35.89 -26.83
N LYS A 498 -18.16 -36.91 -27.69
CA LYS A 498 -19.08 -37.19 -28.80
C LYS A 498 -20.48 -37.54 -28.31
N SER A 499 -20.58 -38.39 -27.28
CA SER A 499 -21.86 -38.75 -26.66
C SER A 499 -22.59 -37.51 -26.11
N HIS A 500 -21.86 -36.59 -25.47
CA HIS A 500 -22.43 -35.34 -24.97
C HIS A 500 -22.84 -34.37 -26.09
N LEU A 501 -22.11 -34.32 -27.21
CA LEU A 501 -22.49 -33.47 -28.35
C LEU A 501 -23.73 -34.00 -29.10
N SER A 502 -24.01 -35.30 -28.98
CA SER A 502 -25.17 -35.97 -29.60
C SER A 502 -26.43 -36.01 -28.74
N SER A 503 -26.33 -35.67 -27.44
CA SER A 503 -27.45 -35.55 -26.50
C SER A 503 -27.95 -34.11 -26.41
#